data_AF-A0A2M8P1R3-F1
#
_entry.id   AF-A0A2M8P1R3-F1
#
_cell.length_a   1.000
_cell.length_b   1.000
_cell.length_c   1.000
_cell.angle_alpha   90.00
_cell.angle_beta   90.00
_cell.angle_gamma   90.00
#
_symmetry.space_group_name_H-M   'P 1'
#
loop_
_entity.id
_entity.type
_entity.pdbx_description
1 polymer ?
#
loop_
_entity_poly.entity_id
_entity_poly.type
_entity_poly.pdbx_seq_one_letter_code
_entity_poly.pdbx_strand_id
1 'polypeptide(L)'
;MSWFQEVAANPHIEVALLMDGGGHLIAASQQANTETRRAAAMLRAAEMLADGLADELGRGEVTLLQISTAEAHVLVMPAGRAHYLVLLTQRGAPLELLRTYLSRLQDLPEAEIAAAAQGIPYSPWDDLSVDDLFNALSEWLHNGGDSRS
;
A
#
# COMPACT_ATOMS: atom_id res chain seq x y z
N MET A 1 -8.98 -2.32 21.31
CA MET A 1 -7.79 -1.96 20.52
C MET A 1 -8.08 -2.41 19.10
N SER A 2 -7.92 -1.57 18.08
CA SER A 2 -8.23 -2.00 16.71
C SER A 2 -7.12 -2.92 16.17
N TRP A 3 -7.45 -3.81 15.23
CA TRP A 3 -6.47 -4.68 14.57
C TRP A 3 -5.32 -3.87 13.95
N PHE A 4 -5.60 -2.67 13.43
CA PHE A 4 -4.58 -1.78 12.86
C PHE A 4 -3.59 -1.28 13.91
N GLN A 5 -4.07 -0.98 15.12
CA GLN A 5 -3.19 -0.61 16.24
C GLN A 5 -2.32 -1.78 16.69
N GLU A 6 -2.84 -3.02 16.64
CA GLU A 6 -2.06 -4.23 16.94
C GLU A 6 -0.95 -4.46 15.91
N VAL A 7 -1.25 -4.27 14.62
CA VAL A 7 -0.24 -4.29 13.54
C VAL A 7 0.81 -3.20 13.78
N ALA A 8 0.38 -1.97 14.02
CA ALA A 8 1.27 -0.84 14.25
C ALA A 8 2.16 -0.98 15.51
N ALA A 9 1.71 -1.74 16.51
CA ALA A 9 2.48 -2.02 17.72
C ALA A 9 3.50 -3.16 17.56
N ASN A 10 3.56 -3.83 16.41
CA ASN A 10 4.52 -4.90 16.17
C ASN A 10 5.95 -4.32 16.12
N PRO A 11 6.91 -4.88 16.89
CA PRO A 11 8.27 -4.34 16.98
C PRO A 11 9.07 -4.40 15.68
N HIS A 12 8.63 -5.18 14.69
CA HIS A 12 9.27 -5.28 13.38
C HIS A 12 8.68 -4.32 12.34
N ILE A 13 7.62 -3.60 12.69
CA ILE A 13 6.91 -2.65 11.83
C ILE A 13 7.24 -1.23 12.30
N GLU A 14 7.86 -0.44 11.44
CA GLU A 14 8.22 0.95 11.73
C GLU A 14 7.09 1.91 11.35
N VAL A 15 6.43 1.63 10.22
CA VAL A 15 5.29 2.40 9.72
C VAL A 15 4.22 1.42 9.26
N ALA A 16 2.98 1.68 9.63
CA ALA A 16 1.80 1.05 9.06
C ALA A 16 0.87 2.12 8.50
N LEU A 17 0.41 1.93 7.26
CA LEU A 17 -0.56 2.80 6.60
C LEU A 17 -1.70 1.94 6.08
N LEU A 18 -2.92 2.46 6.16
CA LEU A 18 -4.10 1.86 5.56
C LEU A 18 -4.64 2.84 4.52
N MET A 19 -4.83 2.36 3.31
CA MET A 19 -5.34 3.15 2.20
C MET A 19 -6.58 2.53 1.56
N ASP A 20 -7.41 3.35 0.94
CA ASP A 20 -8.52 2.90 0.11
C ASP A 20 -8.05 2.46 -1.29
N GLY A 21 -8.99 2.02 -2.12
CA GLY A 21 -8.71 1.57 -3.49
C GLY A 21 -8.18 2.66 -4.41
N GLY A 22 -8.39 3.94 -4.06
CA GLY A 22 -7.87 5.11 -4.76
C GLY A 22 -6.50 5.57 -4.25
N GLY A 23 -5.90 4.87 -3.27
CA GLY A 23 -4.60 5.23 -2.71
C GLY A 23 -4.64 6.34 -1.66
N HIS A 24 -5.82 6.76 -1.19
CA HIS A 24 -5.95 7.75 -0.14
C HIS A 24 -5.74 7.11 1.23
N LEU A 25 -5.01 7.80 2.12
CA LEU A 25 -4.78 7.32 3.48
C LEU A 25 -6.04 7.46 4.34
N ILE A 26 -6.46 6.34 4.93
CA ILE A 26 -7.58 6.29 5.90
C ILE A 26 -7.11 6.04 7.34
N ALA A 27 -5.93 5.46 7.54
CA ALA A 27 -5.26 5.36 8.83
C ALA A 27 -3.73 5.35 8.70
N ALA A 28 -3.03 5.81 9.72
CA ALA A 28 -1.56 5.77 9.79
C ALA A 28 -1.09 5.50 11.23
N SER A 29 0.03 4.79 11.39
CA SER A 29 0.66 4.58 12.70
C SER A 29 1.45 5.80 13.18
N GLN A 30 1.83 6.67 12.26
CA GLN A 30 2.53 7.93 12.50
C GLN A 30 1.74 9.09 11.89
N GLN A 31 2.17 10.33 12.14
CA GLN A 31 1.50 11.52 11.61
C GLN A 31 1.51 11.51 10.07
N ALA A 32 0.32 11.49 9.46
CA ALA A 32 0.14 11.50 8.02
C ALA A 32 0.51 12.87 7.41
N ASN A 33 1.80 13.04 7.09
CA ASN A 33 2.30 14.21 6.38
C ASN A 33 2.15 14.07 4.84
N THR A 34 2.50 15.13 4.11
CA THR A 34 2.42 15.16 2.64
C THR A 34 3.24 14.07 1.96
N GLU A 35 4.42 13.75 2.50
CA GLU A 35 5.32 12.74 1.94
C GLU A 35 4.72 11.34 2.08
N THR A 36 4.13 11.03 3.24
CA THR A 36 3.48 9.75 3.53
C THR A 36 2.27 9.53 2.63
N ARG A 37 1.48 10.57 2.36
CA ARG A 37 0.34 10.51 1.42
C ARG A 37 0.80 10.23 0.00
N ARG A 38 1.83 10.95 -0.46
CA ARG A 38 2.42 10.73 -1.79
C ARG A 38 2.97 9.31 -1.93
N ALA A 39 3.67 8.82 -0.91
CA ALA A 39 4.18 7.46 -0.88
C ALA A 39 3.05 6.43 -0.96
N ALA A 40 1.94 6.63 -0.24
CA ALA A 40 0.76 5.75 -0.31
C ALA A 40 0.17 5.71 -1.73
N ALA A 41 -0.06 6.86 -2.37
CA ALA A 41 -0.54 6.93 -3.74
C ALA A 41 0.41 6.24 -4.74
N MET A 42 1.73 6.46 -4.60
CA MET A 42 2.73 5.79 -5.44
C MET A 42 2.74 4.27 -5.24
N LEU A 43 2.58 3.80 -4.01
CA LEU A 43 2.53 2.37 -3.69
C LEU A 43 1.25 1.71 -4.21
N ARG A 44 0.11 2.43 -4.17
CA ARG A 44 -1.12 1.98 -4.82
C ARG A 44 -0.93 1.81 -6.33
N ALA A 45 -0.32 2.80 -6.99
CA ALA A 45 -0.02 2.73 -8.42
C ALA A 45 0.95 1.57 -8.75
N ALA A 46 1.98 1.35 -7.92
CA ALA A 46 2.91 0.24 -8.08
C ALA A 46 2.22 -1.13 -7.93
N GLU A 47 1.26 -1.24 -7.01
CA GLU A 47 0.47 -2.46 -6.84
C GLU A 47 -0.46 -2.70 -8.03
N MET A 48 -1.14 -1.66 -8.54
CA MET A 48 -1.97 -1.79 -9.75
C MET A 48 -1.18 -2.24 -10.97
N LEU A 49 0.07 -1.78 -11.11
CA LEU A 49 0.97 -2.29 -12.13
C LEU A 49 1.33 -3.77 -11.90
N ALA A 50 1.56 -4.16 -10.65
CA ALA A 50 1.86 -5.55 -10.31
C ALA A 50 0.67 -6.46 -10.64
N ASP A 51 -0.55 -6.03 -10.38
CA ASP A 51 -1.78 -6.72 -10.79
C ASP A 51 -1.87 -6.87 -12.30
N GLY A 52 -1.67 -5.77 -13.06
CA GLY A 52 -1.66 -5.84 -14.51
C GLY A 52 -0.59 -6.78 -15.07
N LEU A 53 0.59 -6.83 -14.44
CA LEU A 53 1.65 -7.80 -14.80
C LEU A 53 1.25 -9.24 -14.44
N ALA A 54 0.60 -9.45 -13.30
CA ALA A 54 0.18 -10.78 -12.87
C ALA A 54 -0.91 -11.35 -13.81
N ASP A 55 -1.83 -10.51 -14.27
CA ASP A 55 -2.83 -10.84 -15.28
C ASP A 55 -2.19 -11.21 -16.62
N GLU A 56 -1.24 -10.39 -17.12
CA GLU A 56 -0.52 -10.67 -18.37
C GLU A 56 0.26 -11.99 -18.31
N LEU A 57 0.76 -12.35 -17.13
CA LEU A 57 1.45 -13.62 -16.88
C LEU A 57 0.48 -14.79 -16.62
N GLY A 58 -0.84 -14.56 -16.58
CA GLY A 58 -1.87 -15.56 -16.29
C GLY A 58 -1.76 -16.15 -14.88
N ARG A 59 -1.37 -15.34 -13.90
CA ARG A 59 -1.16 -15.74 -12.49
C ARG A 59 -2.25 -15.29 -11.53
N GLY A 60 -3.19 -14.47 -11.98
CA GLY A 60 -4.30 -13.96 -11.17
C GLY A 60 -3.86 -12.79 -10.28
N GLU A 61 -4.57 -12.61 -9.16
CA GLU A 61 -4.46 -11.42 -8.30
C GLU A 61 -3.15 -11.35 -7.49
N VAL A 62 -2.61 -10.14 -7.31
CA VAL A 62 -1.46 -9.92 -6.44
C VAL A 62 -1.88 -9.97 -4.98
N THR A 63 -1.37 -10.98 -4.27
CA THR A 63 -1.63 -11.13 -2.82
C THR A 63 -0.66 -10.32 -1.94
N LEU A 64 0.50 -9.94 -2.49
CA LEU A 64 1.55 -9.19 -1.81
C LEU A 64 2.54 -8.61 -2.82
N LEU A 65 2.76 -7.29 -2.75
CA LEU A 65 3.89 -6.60 -3.36
C LEU A 65 4.96 -6.35 -2.28
N GLN A 66 6.19 -6.81 -2.54
CA GLN A 66 7.34 -6.57 -1.67
C GLN A 66 8.43 -5.80 -2.40
N ILE A 67 8.82 -4.65 -1.85
CA ILE A 67 9.96 -3.85 -2.30
C ILE A 67 11.04 -3.94 -1.23
N SER A 68 12.24 -4.38 -1.60
CA SER A 68 13.35 -4.53 -0.65
C SER A 68 14.45 -3.53 -0.99
N THR A 69 14.86 -2.73 0.00
CA THR A 69 16.00 -1.82 -0.10
C THR A 69 17.16 -2.32 0.76
N ALA A 70 18.29 -1.64 0.75
CA ALA A 70 19.42 -1.98 1.63
C ALA A 70 19.03 -1.97 3.13
N GLU A 71 18.08 -1.11 3.51
CA GLU A 71 17.78 -0.80 4.91
C GLU A 71 16.40 -1.31 5.37
N ALA A 72 15.50 -1.61 4.45
CA ALA A 72 14.10 -1.86 4.79
C ALA A 72 13.38 -2.75 3.78
N HIS A 73 12.17 -3.17 4.16
CA HIS A 73 11.19 -3.74 3.25
C HIS A 73 9.90 -2.93 3.30
N VAL A 74 9.31 -2.70 2.13
CA VAL A 74 7.94 -2.19 2.00
C VAL A 74 7.07 -3.34 1.54
N LEU A 75 6.03 -3.62 2.31
CA LEU A 75 5.01 -4.62 2.00
C LEU A 75 3.71 -3.90 1.69
N VAL A 76 3.09 -4.22 0.56
CA VAL A 76 1.75 -3.73 0.19
C VAL A 76 0.88 -4.93 -0.05
N MET A 77 -0.28 -4.99 0.59
CA MET A 77 -1.18 -6.12 0.45
C MET A 77 -2.65 -5.71 0.60
N PRO A 78 -3.58 -6.49 0.01
CA PRO A 78 -5.00 -6.31 0.24
C PRO A 78 -5.36 -6.44 1.73
N ALA A 79 -6.28 -5.60 2.18
CA ALA A 79 -6.90 -5.62 3.50
C ALA A 79 -8.41 -5.52 3.33
N GLY A 80 -9.09 -6.65 3.13
CA GLY A 80 -10.47 -6.69 2.67
C GLY A 80 -10.60 -6.44 1.16
N ARG A 81 -11.76 -5.94 0.72
CA ARG A 81 -12.13 -5.91 -0.71
C ARG A 81 -11.58 -4.74 -1.52
N ALA A 82 -11.40 -3.59 -0.87
CA ALA A 82 -11.11 -2.33 -1.56
C ALA A 82 -10.12 -1.46 -0.79
N HIS A 83 -9.33 -2.07 0.08
CA HIS A 83 -8.36 -1.38 0.92
C HIS A 83 -7.05 -2.14 0.91
N TYR A 84 -5.98 -1.42 1.23
CA TYR A 84 -4.63 -1.94 1.19
C TYR A 84 -3.87 -1.53 2.45
N LEU A 85 -3.15 -2.49 3.01
CA LEU A 85 -2.25 -2.28 4.12
C LEU A 85 -0.82 -2.13 3.58
N VAL A 86 -0.16 -1.05 3.96
CA VAL A 86 1.25 -0.79 3.66
C VAL A 86 2.04 -0.87 4.94
N LEU A 87 3.13 -1.63 4.94
CA LEU A 87 4.03 -1.77 6.06
C LEU A 87 5.46 -1.44 5.64
N LEU A 88 6.12 -0.58 6.40
CA LEU A 88 7.57 -0.42 6.38
C LEU A 88 8.17 -1.24 7.51
N THR A 89 9.10 -2.12 7.19
CA THR A 89 9.80 -2.96 8.15
C THR A 89 11.31 -2.71 8.08
N GLN A 90 12.00 -3.00 9.17
CA GLN A 90 13.46 -3.06 9.20
C GLN A 90 13.99 -4.16 8.27
N ARG A 91 15.22 -4.01 7.78
CA ARG A 91 15.92 -5.02 6.96
C ARG A 91 15.93 -6.42 7.58
N GLY A 92 16.04 -6.50 8.91
CA GLY A 92 16.12 -7.77 9.65
C GLY A 92 14.75 -8.34 10.06
N ALA A 93 13.64 -7.75 9.60
CA ALA A 93 12.31 -8.20 9.99
C ALA A 93 12.06 -9.66 9.54
N PRO A 94 11.42 -10.49 10.37
CA PRO A 94 11.11 -11.87 10.02
C PRO A 94 9.93 -11.92 9.04
N LEU A 95 10.19 -11.67 7.75
CA LEU A 95 9.16 -11.46 6.73
C LEU A 95 8.18 -12.62 6.59
N GLU A 96 8.63 -13.88 6.72
CA GLU A 96 7.72 -15.04 6.66
C GLU A 96 6.73 -15.08 7.84
N LEU A 97 7.18 -14.68 9.02
CA LEU A 97 6.32 -14.60 10.21
C LEU A 97 5.32 -13.46 10.06
N LEU A 98 5.77 -12.30 9.57
CA LEU A 98 4.89 -11.17 9.25
C LEU A 98 3.87 -11.58 8.19
N ARG A 99 4.28 -12.20 7.09
CA ARG A 99 3.38 -12.67 6.04
C ARG A 99 2.30 -13.61 6.57
N THR A 100 2.66 -14.54 7.45
CA THR A 100 1.72 -15.47 8.08
C THR A 100 0.73 -14.76 9.02
N TYR A 101 1.20 -13.74 9.74
CA TYR A 101 0.34 -12.91 10.58
C TYR A 101 -0.64 -12.08 9.74
N LEU A 102 -0.13 -11.45 8.68
CA LEU A 102 -0.88 -10.52 7.86
C LEU A 102 -1.84 -11.21 6.89
N SER A 103 -1.61 -12.47 6.50
CA SER A 103 -2.54 -13.22 5.65
C SER A 103 -3.95 -13.32 6.25
N ARG A 104 -4.08 -13.17 7.56
CA ARG A 104 -5.38 -13.14 8.26
C ARG A 104 -6.16 -11.84 8.05
N LEU A 105 -5.49 -10.80 7.55
CA LEU A 105 -6.07 -9.48 7.33
C LEU A 105 -6.62 -9.29 5.90
N GLN A 106 -6.35 -10.24 4.99
CA GLN A 106 -6.80 -10.18 3.60
C GLN A 106 -8.32 -10.18 3.47
N ASP A 107 -9.02 -10.91 4.35
CA ASP A 107 -10.49 -11.04 4.31
C ASP A 107 -11.19 -10.21 5.41
N LEU A 108 -10.62 -9.07 5.82
CA LEU A 108 -11.22 -8.24 6.85
C LEU A 108 -12.62 -7.74 6.43
N PRO A 109 -13.63 -7.85 7.32
CA PRO A 109 -14.93 -7.25 7.08
C PRO A 109 -14.82 -5.72 6.95
N GLU A 110 -15.63 -5.13 6.07
CA GLU A 110 -15.72 -3.68 5.86
C GLU A 110 -15.90 -2.91 7.19
N ALA A 111 -16.68 -3.45 8.12
CA ALA A 111 -16.91 -2.85 9.43
C ALA A 111 -15.64 -2.74 10.28
N GLU A 112 -14.73 -3.72 10.21
CA GLU A 112 -13.45 -3.70 10.92
C GLU A 112 -12.48 -2.70 10.30
N ILE A 113 -12.52 -2.54 8.97
CA ILE A 113 -11.75 -1.52 8.26
C ILE A 113 -12.24 -0.13 8.64
N ALA A 114 -13.56 0.08 8.61
CA ALA A 114 -14.16 1.35 9.00
C ALA A 114 -13.87 1.71 10.47
N ALA A 115 -13.83 0.72 11.36
CA ALA A 115 -13.46 0.91 12.76
C ALA A 115 -11.97 1.26 12.95
N ALA A 116 -11.10 0.91 12.01
CA ALA A 116 -9.69 1.28 12.02
C ALA A 116 -9.40 2.66 11.41
N ALA A 117 -10.33 3.20 10.61
CA ALA A 117 -10.17 4.51 9.98
C ALA A 117 -10.09 5.63 11.03
N GLN A 118 -9.11 6.53 10.87
CA GLN A 118 -8.80 7.57 11.84
C GLN A 118 -9.38 8.95 11.47
N GLY A 119 -10.17 9.04 10.40
CA GLY A 119 -10.70 10.32 9.92
C GLY A 119 -9.59 11.29 9.52
N ILE A 120 -8.60 10.79 8.79
CA ILE A 120 -7.46 11.58 8.32
C ILE A 120 -7.99 12.79 7.51
N PRO A 121 -7.64 14.04 7.87
CA PRO A 121 -8.15 15.22 7.17
C PRO A 121 -7.79 15.17 5.69
N TYR A 122 -8.72 15.61 4.85
CA TYR A 122 -8.49 15.76 3.42
C TYR A 122 -7.30 16.70 3.17
N SER A 123 -6.45 16.32 2.22
CA SER A 123 -5.32 17.09 1.73
C SER A 123 -5.50 17.38 0.23
N PRO A 124 -5.11 18.56 -0.27
CA PRO A 124 -5.07 18.82 -1.73
C PRO A 124 -4.17 17.85 -2.50
N TRP A 125 -3.28 17.12 -1.81
CA TRP A 125 -2.45 16.07 -2.41
C TRP A 125 -3.20 14.74 -2.58
N ASP A 126 -4.36 14.58 -1.96
CA ASP A 126 -5.27 13.46 -2.20
C ASP A 126 -5.95 13.60 -3.58
N ASP A 127 -5.92 14.80 -4.21
CA ASP A 127 -6.40 15.03 -5.59
C ASP A 127 -5.40 14.58 -6.66
N LEU A 128 -4.16 14.20 -6.29
CA LEU A 128 -3.29 13.48 -7.21
C LEU A 128 -3.90 12.09 -7.41
N SER A 129 -4.85 11.99 -8.33
CA SER A 129 -5.56 10.74 -8.53
C SER A 129 -4.56 9.67 -8.96
N VAL A 130 -4.68 8.48 -8.36
CA VAL A 130 -3.91 7.31 -8.80
C VAL A 130 -4.15 7.05 -10.29
N ASP A 131 -5.33 7.40 -10.81
CA ASP A 131 -5.65 7.35 -12.23
C ASP A 131 -4.76 8.27 -13.06
N ASP A 132 -4.47 9.50 -12.62
CA ASP A 132 -3.56 10.42 -13.33
C ASP A 132 -2.12 9.91 -13.32
N LEU A 133 -1.68 9.37 -12.18
CA LEU A 133 -0.37 8.73 -12.03
C LEU A 133 -0.26 7.49 -12.92
N PHE A 134 -1.29 6.65 -12.94
CA PHE A 134 -1.34 5.43 -13.73
C PHE A 134 -1.47 5.74 -15.22
N ASN A 135 -2.24 6.75 -15.61
CA ASN A 135 -2.35 7.21 -16.99
C ASN A 135 -1.01 7.75 -17.47
N ALA A 136 -0.34 8.61 -16.69
CA ALA A 136 0.98 9.12 -17.03
C ALA A 136 2.02 7.99 -17.16
N LEU A 137 1.95 6.98 -16.29
CA LEU A 137 2.84 5.83 -16.31
C LEU A 137 2.54 4.87 -17.46
N SER A 138 1.27 4.61 -17.74
CA SER A 138 0.81 3.80 -18.87
C SER A 138 1.16 4.47 -20.19
N GLU A 139 1.00 5.79 -20.28
CA GLU A 139 1.41 6.59 -21.43
C GLU A 139 2.95 6.55 -21.59
N TRP A 140 3.71 6.66 -20.50
CA TRP A 140 5.17 6.49 -20.53
C TRP A 140 5.60 5.10 -21.00
N LEU A 141 4.95 4.04 -20.52
CA LEU A 141 5.18 2.66 -20.96
C LEU A 141 4.81 2.46 -22.44
N HIS A 142 3.69 3.02 -22.89
CA HIS A 142 3.27 2.99 -24.30
C HIS A 142 4.24 3.73 -25.22
N ASN A 143 4.82 4.83 -24.72
CA ASN A 143 5.80 5.64 -25.44
C ASN A 143 7.23 5.06 -25.37
N GLY A 144 7.41 3.83 -24.89
CA GLY A 144 8.67 3.11 -24.94
C GLY A 144 9.69 3.50 -23.88
N GLY A 145 9.29 4.25 -22.85
CA GLY A 145 10.14 4.57 -21.70
C GLY A 145 11.29 5.57 -21.93
N ASP A 146 11.51 6.01 -23.17
CA ASP A 146 12.57 6.94 -23.55
C ASP A 146 12.07 8.40 -23.56
N SER A 147 11.69 8.89 -22.39
CA SER A 147 11.54 10.34 -22.16
C SER A 147 12.74 10.84 -21.34
N ARG A 148 13.93 10.78 -21.95
CA ARG A 148 15.10 11.55 -21.51
C ARG A 148 15.35 12.68 -22.50
N SER A 149 15.05 13.91 -22.08
CA SER A 149 15.78 15.11 -22.47
C SER A 149 15.94 16.01 -21.26
#